data_AF-A0A2N5A8Z2-F1
#
_entry.id   AF-A0A2N5A8Z2-F1
#
_cell.length_a   1.000
_cell.length_b   1.000
_cell.length_c   1.000
_cell.angle_alpha   90.00
_cell.angle_beta   90.00
_cell.angle_gamma   90.00
#
_symmetry.space_group_name_H-M   'P 1'
#
loop_
_entity.id
_entity.type
_entity.pdbx_description
1 polymer ?
#
loop_
_entity_poly.entity_id
_entity_poly.type
_entity_poly.pdbx_seq_one_letter_code
_entity_poly.pdbx_strand_id
1 'polypeptide(L)'
;LDEVGLTSRDIILINQIIGFVGFQARAIAVLQAALGYPVRWIPGMPQQEEAPAELFTAPPGEWQSDLEDPDLQYADDERQRRIAGWQSLPGLGELAPLLACDPPLFTPLETLIRQLSTDDSFGPQVALLAARTNGSPTCFDAWLPHWQGEEEFASHLREGDQALHHWLQQHPQSRSLVTAVQLLTRSPDRFSAAQLTPLAEYGLSAEQAIDLLTWSGLCGWMNRLKIALGNVRQQT
;
A
#
# COMPACT_ATOMS: atom_id res chain seq x y z
N LEU A 1 1.29 -21.25 8.34
CA LEU A 1 0.90 -20.73 9.66
C LEU A 1 -0.16 -21.64 10.31
N ASP A 2 -1.04 -22.27 9.53
CA ASP A 2 -1.91 -23.36 10.04
C ASP A 2 -1.11 -24.57 10.55
N GLU A 3 0.02 -24.89 9.91
CA GLU A 3 0.91 -25.99 10.32
C GLU A 3 1.52 -25.84 11.72
N VAL A 4 1.50 -24.63 12.29
CA VAL A 4 1.97 -24.35 13.66
C VAL A 4 0.82 -24.17 14.67
N GLY A 5 -0.42 -24.49 14.28
CA GLY A 5 -1.59 -24.51 15.18
C GLY A 5 -2.19 -23.13 15.49
N LEU A 6 -1.89 -22.11 14.69
CA LEU A 6 -2.51 -20.79 14.81
C LEU A 6 -3.94 -20.81 14.24
N THR A 7 -4.87 -20.13 14.90
CA THR A 7 -6.23 -19.96 14.35
C THR A 7 -6.21 -18.94 13.20
N SER A 8 -7.22 -18.95 12.33
CA SER A 8 -7.34 -17.94 11.27
C SER A 8 -7.37 -16.52 11.83
N ARG A 9 -7.94 -16.31 13.03
CA ARG A 9 -7.90 -15.02 13.74
C ARG A 9 -6.47 -14.64 14.16
N ASP A 10 -5.68 -15.58 14.66
CA ASP A 10 -4.28 -15.33 15.01
C ASP A 10 -3.46 -14.96 13.77
N ILE A 11 -3.71 -15.63 12.64
CA ILE A 11 -3.05 -15.35 11.36
C ILE A 11 -3.41 -13.94 10.87
N ILE A 12 -4.68 -13.56 10.92
CA ILE A 12 -5.13 -12.20 10.57
C ILE A 12 -4.45 -11.18 11.48
N LEU A 13 -4.48 -11.39 12.81
CA LEU A 13 -3.93 -10.47 13.79
C LEU A 13 -2.41 -10.29 13.65
N ILE A 14 -1.65 -11.39 13.48
CA ILE A 14 -0.20 -11.30 13.28
C ILE A 14 0.13 -10.52 12.00
N ASN A 15 -0.59 -10.77 10.90
CA ASN A 15 -0.38 -10.02 9.66
C ASN A 15 -0.79 -8.55 9.78
N GLN A 16 -1.85 -8.24 10.55
CA GLN A 16 -2.22 -6.88 10.93
C GLN A 16 -1.10 -6.17 11.69
N ILE A 17 -0.53 -6.80 12.73
CA ILE A 17 0.57 -6.24 13.51
C ILE A 17 1.80 -5.98 12.64
N ILE A 18 2.20 -6.96 11.81
CA ILE A 18 3.38 -6.80 10.95
C ILE A 18 3.17 -5.64 9.96
N GLY A 19 1.99 -5.55 9.35
CA GLY A 19 1.64 -4.47 8.45
C GLY A 19 1.60 -3.11 9.15
N PHE A 20 1.02 -3.04 10.35
CA PHE A 20 0.95 -1.84 11.17
C PHE A 20 2.34 -1.33 11.56
N VAL A 21 3.26 -2.20 11.99
CA VAL A 21 4.64 -1.81 12.29
C VAL A 21 5.33 -1.26 11.05
N GLY A 22 5.12 -1.87 9.87
CA GLY A 22 5.63 -1.35 8.61
C GLY A 22 5.06 0.01 8.22
N PHE A 23 3.76 0.24 8.48
CA PHE A 23 3.12 1.54 8.32
C PHE A 23 3.73 2.58 9.27
N GLN A 24 3.85 2.26 10.56
CA GLN A 24 4.42 3.15 11.58
C GLN A 24 5.84 3.57 11.22
N ALA A 25 6.69 2.65 10.76
CA ALA A 25 8.05 2.97 10.35
C ALA A 25 8.08 4.05 9.23
N ARG A 26 7.18 3.95 8.26
CA ARG A 26 7.07 4.92 7.15
C ARG A 26 6.48 6.25 7.62
N ALA A 27 5.40 6.23 8.39
CA ALA A 27 4.79 7.44 8.94
C ALA A 27 5.77 8.22 9.83
N ILE A 28 6.51 7.51 10.70
CA ILE A 28 7.55 8.11 11.54
C ILE A 28 8.67 8.69 10.68
N ALA A 29 9.12 8.00 9.64
CA ALA A 29 10.17 8.51 8.74
C ALA A 29 9.74 9.81 8.04
N VAL A 30 8.49 9.89 7.57
CA VAL A 30 7.91 11.11 6.98
C VAL A 30 7.88 12.26 7.98
N LEU A 31 7.38 12.01 9.20
CA LEU A 31 7.31 13.04 10.25
C LEU A 31 8.70 13.50 10.69
N GLN A 32 9.66 12.58 10.83
CA GLN A 32 11.05 12.92 11.16
C GLN A 32 11.70 13.76 10.06
N ALA A 33 11.46 13.41 8.80
CA ALA A 33 11.92 14.20 7.65
C ALA A 33 11.31 15.60 7.65
N ALA A 34 10.01 15.73 7.94
CA ALA A 34 9.31 17.01 8.02
C ALA A 34 9.84 17.90 9.16
N LEU A 35 10.27 17.30 10.27
CA LEU A 35 10.92 17.98 11.39
C LEU A 35 12.43 18.26 11.16
N GLY A 36 12.98 17.84 10.02
CA GLY A 36 14.41 18.03 9.70
C GLY A 36 15.35 17.18 10.54
N TYR A 37 14.88 16.08 11.12
CA TYR A 37 15.72 15.17 11.89
C TYR A 37 16.67 14.37 11.01
N PRO A 38 17.87 14.03 11.50
CA PRO A 38 18.82 13.24 10.75
C PRO A 38 18.30 11.81 10.55
N VAL A 39 18.64 11.27 9.39
CA VAL A 39 18.35 9.90 8.97
C VAL A 39 19.02 8.91 9.92
N ARG A 40 18.30 7.89 10.37
CA ARG A 40 18.81 6.82 11.26
C ARG A 40 19.26 5.59 10.47
N TRP A 41 19.97 5.82 9.38
CA TRP A 41 20.45 4.75 8.51
C TRP A 41 21.57 3.97 9.20
N ILE A 42 21.45 2.64 9.16
CA ILE A 42 22.49 1.72 9.61
C ILE A 42 23.18 1.12 8.38
N PRO A 43 24.47 1.39 8.15
CA PRO A 43 25.22 0.81 7.04
C PRO A 43 25.13 -0.73 7.03
N GLY A 44 24.94 -1.31 5.85
CA GLY A 44 24.84 -2.76 5.66
C GLY A 44 23.43 -3.34 5.79
N MET A 45 22.42 -2.55 6.20
CA MET A 45 21.02 -2.99 6.15
C MET A 45 20.53 -3.07 4.70
N PRO A 46 19.99 -4.22 4.26
CA PRO A 46 19.48 -4.38 2.90
C PRO A 46 18.26 -3.48 2.67
N GLN A 47 18.16 -2.96 1.45
CA GLN A 47 16.97 -2.27 0.97
C GLN A 47 16.01 -3.31 0.38
N GLN A 48 14.69 -3.11 0.53
CA GLN A 48 13.72 -3.94 -0.18
C GLN A 48 13.96 -3.83 -1.69
N GLU A 49 14.05 -4.96 -2.37
CA GLU A 49 14.07 -5.01 -3.83
C GLU A 49 12.68 -4.71 -4.39
N GLU A 50 12.63 -4.19 -5.61
CA GLU A 50 11.35 -4.07 -6.30
C GLU A 50 10.82 -5.47 -6.63
N ALA A 51 9.51 -5.67 -6.53
CA ALA A 51 8.91 -6.94 -6.91
C ALA A 51 9.14 -7.25 -8.41
N PRO A 52 9.23 -8.54 -8.79
CA PRO A 52 9.37 -8.94 -10.19
C PRO A 52 8.21 -8.41 -11.06
N ALA A 53 8.54 -7.91 -12.26
CA ALA A 53 7.56 -7.32 -13.17
C ALA A 53 6.55 -8.35 -13.72
N GLU A 54 6.97 -9.61 -13.79
CA GLU A 54 6.20 -10.76 -14.27
C GLU A 54 4.94 -10.99 -13.43
N LEU A 55 4.92 -10.55 -12.17
CA LEU A 55 3.72 -10.61 -11.32
C LEU A 55 2.57 -9.75 -11.88
N PHE A 56 2.87 -8.74 -12.70
CA PHE A 56 1.90 -7.78 -13.22
C PHE A 56 1.56 -8.01 -14.70
N THR A 57 2.07 -9.08 -15.32
CA THR A 57 1.78 -9.42 -16.73
C THR A 57 0.52 -10.28 -16.90
N ALA A 58 0.13 -11.01 -15.86
CA ALA A 58 -1.07 -11.85 -15.90
C ALA A 58 -2.35 -10.98 -15.95
N PRO A 59 -3.43 -11.45 -16.60
CA PRO A 59 -4.71 -10.76 -16.54
C PRO A 59 -5.19 -10.67 -15.08
N PRO A 60 -5.91 -9.60 -14.71
CA PRO A 60 -6.46 -9.45 -13.37
C PRO A 60 -7.35 -10.67 -13.07
N GLY A 61 -7.00 -11.40 -12.03
CA GLY A 61 -7.82 -12.49 -11.50
C GLY A 61 -8.45 -12.09 -10.17
N GLU A 62 -9.45 -12.85 -9.75
CA GLU A 62 -10.13 -12.60 -8.47
C GLU A 62 -9.24 -13.06 -7.31
N TRP A 63 -8.96 -12.15 -6.38
CA TRP A 63 -8.26 -12.48 -5.15
C TRP A 63 -9.18 -13.29 -4.24
N GLN A 64 -8.66 -14.36 -3.67
CA GLN A 64 -9.39 -15.17 -2.70
C GLN A 64 -8.53 -15.39 -1.46
N SER A 65 -9.18 -15.36 -0.29
CA SER A 65 -8.55 -15.66 0.98
C SER A 65 -8.04 -17.10 1.00
N ASP A 66 -6.83 -17.31 1.51
CA ASP A 66 -6.27 -18.64 1.77
C ASP A 66 -6.80 -19.23 3.09
N LEU A 67 -7.46 -18.42 3.92
CA LEU A 67 -8.06 -18.84 5.18
C LEU A 67 -9.40 -19.53 4.93
N GLU A 68 -9.46 -20.82 5.25
CA GLU A 68 -10.71 -21.61 5.29
C GLU A 68 -11.29 -21.61 6.71
N ASP A 69 -12.10 -20.60 7.04
CA ASP A 69 -12.77 -20.50 8.34
C ASP A 69 -14.28 -20.21 8.17
N PRO A 70 -15.16 -21.16 8.51
CA PRO A 70 -16.62 -20.99 8.44
C PRO A 70 -17.15 -19.84 9.28
N ASP A 71 -16.50 -19.51 10.40
CA ASP A 71 -16.91 -18.40 11.26
C ASP A 71 -16.64 -17.04 10.58
N LEU A 72 -15.70 -16.99 9.62
CA LEU A 72 -15.50 -15.82 8.78
C LEU A 72 -16.64 -15.62 7.77
N GLN A 73 -17.39 -16.66 7.43
CA GLN A 73 -18.51 -16.60 6.50
C GLN A 73 -19.81 -16.12 7.18
N TYR A 74 -19.95 -16.35 8.49
CA TYR A 74 -21.10 -15.89 9.25
C TYR A 74 -20.92 -14.46 9.77
N ALA A 75 -21.69 -13.51 9.25
CA ALA A 75 -21.66 -12.11 9.69
C ALA A 75 -23.00 -11.67 10.27
N ASP A 76 -22.97 -11.21 11.53
CA ASP A 76 -24.09 -10.48 12.13
C ASP A 76 -24.32 -9.12 11.47
N ASP A 77 -25.46 -8.48 11.76
CA ASP A 77 -25.85 -7.19 11.16
C ASP A 77 -24.83 -6.06 11.39
N GLU A 78 -24.06 -6.14 12.48
CA GLU A 78 -23.02 -5.16 12.79
C GLU A 78 -21.77 -5.38 11.94
N ARG A 79 -21.32 -6.63 11.82
CA ARG A 79 -20.21 -7.04 10.96
C ARG A 79 -20.53 -6.80 9.48
N GLN A 80 -21.76 -7.03 9.03
CA GLN A 80 -22.17 -6.72 7.66
C GLN A 80 -22.07 -5.21 7.36
N ARG A 81 -22.50 -4.35 8.29
CA ARG A 81 -22.34 -2.89 8.15
C ARG A 81 -20.88 -2.47 8.06
N ARG A 82 -20.02 -3.06 8.88
CA ARG A 82 -18.57 -2.87 8.82
C ARG A 82 -17.99 -3.26 7.44
N ILE A 83 -18.32 -4.45 6.96
CA ILE A 83 -17.86 -4.95 5.66
C ILE A 83 -18.29 -4.01 4.53
N ALA A 84 -19.57 -3.60 4.50
CA ALA A 84 -20.10 -2.72 3.47
C ALA A 84 -19.38 -1.36 3.41
N GLY A 85 -18.94 -0.84 4.56
CA GLY A 85 -18.20 0.42 4.63
C GLY A 85 -16.83 0.39 3.94
N TRP A 86 -16.20 -0.78 3.82
CA TRP A 86 -14.85 -0.94 3.23
C TRP A 86 -14.86 -1.56 1.84
N GLN A 87 -15.98 -2.15 1.41
CA GLN A 87 -16.13 -2.69 0.05
C GLN A 87 -15.96 -1.63 -1.05
N SER A 88 -16.22 -0.36 -0.74
CA SER A 88 -16.06 0.75 -1.69
C SER A 88 -14.61 1.22 -1.87
N LEU A 89 -13.67 0.74 -1.03
CA LEU A 89 -12.28 1.18 -1.07
C LEU A 89 -11.44 0.28 -1.97
N PRO A 90 -10.73 0.84 -2.99
CA PRO A 90 -9.95 0.03 -3.92
C PRO A 90 -8.86 -0.79 -3.22
N GLY A 91 -8.82 -2.09 -3.51
CA GLY A 91 -7.86 -3.04 -2.93
C GLY A 91 -8.18 -3.51 -1.50
N LEU A 92 -9.07 -2.82 -0.76
CA LEU A 92 -9.49 -3.21 0.59
C LEU A 92 -10.73 -4.11 0.60
N GLY A 93 -11.57 -4.01 -0.43
CA GLY A 93 -12.89 -4.65 -0.44
C GLY A 93 -12.87 -6.15 -0.14
N GLU A 94 -11.98 -6.93 -0.77
CA GLU A 94 -11.93 -8.38 -0.52
C GLU A 94 -11.22 -8.73 0.80
N LEU A 95 -10.49 -7.80 1.43
CA LEU A 95 -9.94 -7.97 2.78
C LEU A 95 -11.00 -7.68 3.87
N ALA A 96 -12.01 -6.87 3.58
CA ALA A 96 -12.98 -6.40 4.56
C ALA A 96 -13.63 -7.53 5.39
N PRO A 97 -14.03 -8.69 4.82
CA PRO A 97 -14.58 -9.79 5.61
C PRO A 97 -13.61 -10.35 6.66
N LEU A 98 -12.31 -10.40 6.34
CA LEU A 98 -11.26 -10.88 7.24
C LEU A 98 -11.01 -9.88 8.36
N LEU A 99 -10.98 -8.59 8.04
CA LEU A 99 -10.61 -7.55 9.00
C LEU A 99 -11.77 -7.15 9.92
N ALA A 100 -13.02 -7.34 9.47
CA ALA A 100 -14.21 -7.06 10.27
C ALA A 100 -14.45 -8.08 11.42
N CYS A 101 -13.56 -9.06 11.60
CA CYS A 101 -13.65 -10.09 12.64
C CYS A 101 -13.21 -9.61 14.02
N ASP A 102 -12.48 -8.50 14.09
CA ASP A 102 -12.00 -7.91 15.32
C ASP A 102 -12.64 -6.51 15.50
N PRO A 103 -13.79 -6.41 16.19
CA PRO A 103 -14.51 -5.14 16.34
C PRO A 103 -13.65 -4.01 16.97
N PRO A 104 -12.84 -4.26 18.01
CA PRO A 104 -11.90 -3.26 18.53
C PRO A 104 -10.94 -2.65 17.51
N LEU A 105 -10.47 -3.43 16.52
CA LEU A 105 -9.51 -2.95 15.52
C LEU A 105 -10.18 -2.23 14.34
N PHE A 106 -11.46 -2.51 14.10
CA PHE A 106 -12.16 -1.96 12.95
C PHE A 106 -12.26 -0.42 12.99
N THR A 107 -12.76 0.15 14.09
CA THR A 107 -12.99 1.61 14.18
C THR A 107 -11.70 2.43 14.05
N PRO A 108 -10.58 2.08 14.72
CA PRO A 108 -9.31 2.78 14.53
C PRO A 108 -8.77 2.68 13.10
N LEU A 109 -8.86 1.50 12.47
CA LEU A 109 -8.41 1.31 11.09
C LEU A 109 -9.27 2.10 10.10
N GLU A 110 -10.60 2.12 10.28
CA GLU A 110 -11.50 2.93 9.48
C GLU A 110 -11.18 4.43 9.63
N THR A 111 -10.94 4.88 10.86
CA THR A 111 -10.58 6.28 11.13
C THR A 111 -9.29 6.64 10.41
N LEU A 112 -8.27 5.78 10.50
CA LEU A 112 -6.99 5.99 9.84
C LEU A 112 -7.14 6.06 8.31
N ILE A 113 -7.88 5.12 7.72
CA ILE A 113 -8.13 5.11 6.27
C ILE A 113 -8.83 6.40 5.86
N ARG A 114 -9.92 6.78 6.52
CA ARG A 114 -10.69 7.98 6.16
C ARG A 114 -9.89 9.28 6.29
N GLN A 115 -9.01 9.38 7.27
CA GLN A 115 -8.16 10.57 7.48
C GLN A 115 -7.02 10.65 6.46
N LEU A 116 -6.48 9.51 6.04
CA LEU A 116 -5.37 9.45 5.08
C LEU A 116 -5.80 9.27 3.63
N SER A 117 -7.08 8.97 3.35
CA SER A 117 -7.62 8.96 2.01
C SER A 117 -7.47 10.36 1.42
N THR A 118 -6.46 10.51 0.57
CA THR A 118 -6.17 11.76 -0.14
C THR A 118 -7.16 11.98 -1.27
N ASP A 119 -7.09 13.16 -1.89
CA ASP A 119 -7.87 13.43 -3.11
C ASP A 119 -7.53 12.43 -4.24
N ASP A 120 -8.42 12.42 -5.24
CA ASP A 120 -8.28 11.57 -6.43
C ASP A 120 -7.11 12.00 -7.35
N SER A 121 -6.42 13.11 -7.05
CA SER A 121 -5.34 13.64 -7.90
C SER A 121 -4.08 12.81 -7.77
N PHE A 122 -3.64 12.51 -6.54
CA PHE A 122 -2.37 11.81 -6.29
C PHE A 122 -2.51 10.47 -5.57
N GLY A 123 -3.61 10.25 -4.87
CA GLY A 123 -3.87 9.01 -4.12
C GLY A 123 -3.70 7.75 -4.97
N PRO A 124 -4.33 7.66 -6.17
CA PRO A 124 -4.19 6.52 -7.06
C PRO A 124 -2.75 6.29 -7.54
N GLN A 125 -2.02 7.35 -7.89
CA GLN A 125 -0.62 7.25 -8.35
C GLN A 125 0.27 6.62 -7.26
N VAL A 126 0.11 7.07 -6.02
CA VAL A 126 0.88 6.57 -4.88
C VAL A 126 0.49 5.14 -4.53
N ALA A 127 -0.79 4.80 -4.61
CA ALA A 127 -1.26 3.44 -4.40
C ALA A 127 -0.69 2.47 -5.45
N LEU A 128 -0.66 2.87 -6.73
CA LEU A 128 -0.03 2.11 -7.82
C LEU A 128 1.47 1.90 -7.59
N LEU A 129 2.21 2.96 -7.22
CA LEU A 129 3.64 2.88 -6.91
C LEU A 129 3.92 1.93 -5.74
N ALA A 130 3.15 2.04 -4.67
CA ALA A 130 3.29 1.17 -3.50
C ALA A 130 2.95 -0.29 -3.85
N ALA A 131 1.89 -0.52 -4.64
CA ALA A 131 1.47 -1.85 -5.09
C ALA A 131 2.52 -2.50 -5.99
N ARG A 132 3.07 -1.75 -6.95
CA ARG A 132 4.14 -2.20 -7.83
C ARG A 132 5.40 -2.56 -7.07
N THR A 133 5.82 -1.68 -6.17
CA THR A 133 7.05 -1.86 -5.37
C THR A 133 6.95 -3.08 -4.44
N ASN A 134 5.78 -3.29 -3.84
CA ASN A 134 5.55 -4.40 -2.89
C ASN A 134 5.15 -5.72 -3.55
N GLY A 135 4.83 -5.74 -4.84
CA GLY A 135 4.40 -6.95 -5.53
C GLY A 135 2.96 -7.35 -5.20
N SER A 136 2.03 -6.40 -5.17
CA SER A 136 0.60 -6.65 -4.98
C SER A 136 -0.20 -6.34 -6.26
N PRO A 137 -0.29 -7.29 -7.22
CA PRO A 137 -1.01 -7.08 -8.48
C PRO A 137 -2.49 -6.74 -8.28
N THR A 138 -3.16 -7.37 -7.32
CA THR A 138 -4.60 -7.13 -7.07
C THR A 138 -4.86 -5.73 -6.54
N CYS A 139 -3.99 -5.19 -5.68
CA CYS A 139 -4.06 -3.80 -5.28
C CYS A 139 -3.74 -2.88 -6.47
N PHE A 140 -2.75 -3.23 -7.29
CA PHE A 140 -2.41 -2.45 -8.48
C PHE A 140 -3.60 -2.34 -9.44
N ASP A 141 -4.22 -3.47 -9.79
CA ASP A 141 -5.37 -3.53 -10.70
C ASP A 141 -6.60 -2.86 -10.10
N ALA A 142 -6.80 -2.91 -8.77
CA ALA A 142 -7.90 -2.20 -8.12
C ALA A 142 -7.74 -0.67 -8.20
N TRP A 143 -6.51 -0.15 -8.14
CA TRP A 143 -6.26 1.29 -8.21
C TRP A 143 -6.12 1.83 -9.64
N LEU A 144 -5.85 0.96 -10.63
CA LEU A 144 -5.63 1.36 -12.01
C LEU A 144 -6.82 2.15 -12.63
N PRO A 145 -8.10 1.77 -12.46
CA PRO A 145 -9.23 2.54 -12.99
C PRO A 145 -9.40 3.93 -12.36
N HIS A 146 -8.79 4.16 -11.20
CA HIS A 146 -8.86 5.44 -10.51
C HIS A 146 -7.74 6.39 -10.93
N TRP A 147 -6.73 5.92 -11.66
CA TRP A 147 -5.67 6.76 -12.19
C TRP A 147 -6.17 7.63 -13.35
N GLN A 148 -6.02 8.94 -13.20
CA GLN A 148 -6.49 9.95 -14.19
C GLN A 148 -5.34 10.59 -14.98
N GLY A 149 -4.09 10.19 -14.76
CA GLY A 149 -2.95 10.71 -15.52
C GLY A 149 -2.65 9.88 -16.77
N GLU A 150 -1.44 10.01 -17.29
CA GLU A 150 -1.04 9.38 -18.54
C GLU A 150 -1.06 7.84 -18.45
N GLU A 151 -1.65 7.17 -19.45
CA GLU A 151 -1.67 5.70 -19.53
C GLU A 151 -0.25 5.11 -19.60
N GLU A 152 0.68 5.83 -20.24
CA GLU A 152 2.09 5.45 -20.35
C GLU A 152 2.75 5.25 -18.97
N PHE A 153 2.38 6.07 -17.98
CA PHE A 153 2.90 5.93 -16.61
C PHE A 153 2.58 4.55 -16.03
N ALA A 154 1.33 4.11 -16.13
CA ALA A 154 0.92 2.82 -15.58
C ALA A 154 1.52 1.64 -16.36
N SER A 155 1.66 1.76 -17.69
CA SER A 155 2.35 0.75 -18.52
C SER A 155 3.81 0.61 -18.14
N HIS A 156 4.56 1.72 -18.08
CA HIS A 156 5.97 1.69 -17.72
C HIS A 156 6.20 1.27 -16.27
N LEU A 157 5.31 1.65 -15.35
CA LEU A 157 5.34 1.15 -13.99
C LEU A 157 5.14 -0.37 -13.94
N ARG A 158 4.24 -0.93 -14.75
CA ARG A 158 4.01 -2.37 -14.88
C ARG A 158 5.25 -3.10 -15.43
N GLU A 159 5.90 -2.54 -16.44
CA GLU A 159 7.14 -3.05 -17.05
C GLU A 159 8.34 -3.07 -16.08
N GLY A 160 8.35 -2.17 -15.09
CA GLY A 160 9.31 -2.15 -13.98
C GLY A 160 10.30 -0.98 -14.00
N ASP A 161 11.22 -0.96 -13.02
CA ASP A 161 12.10 0.19 -12.74
C ASP A 161 12.78 0.76 -14.00
N GLN A 162 13.32 -0.04 -14.92
CA GLN A 162 14.02 0.50 -16.10
C GLN A 162 13.11 1.31 -17.04
N ALA A 163 11.90 0.80 -17.32
CA ALA A 163 10.93 1.49 -18.16
C ALA A 163 10.42 2.76 -17.50
N LEU A 164 10.11 2.68 -16.20
CA LEU A 164 9.71 3.85 -15.40
C LEU A 164 10.80 4.93 -15.38
N HIS A 165 12.08 4.55 -15.25
CA HIS A 165 13.20 5.49 -15.31
C HIS A 165 13.30 6.20 -16.66
N HIS A 166 13.01 5.51 -17.78
CA HIS A 166 12.99 6.14 -19.09
C HIS A 166 11.86 7.17 -19.22
N TRP A 167 10.65 6.81 -18.78
CA TRP A 167 9.51 7.73 -18.78
C TRP A 167 9.77 8.97 -17.89
N LEU A 168 10.39 8.79 -16.72
CA LEU A 168 10.75 9.88 -15.80
C LEU A 168 11.78 10.86 -16.37
N GLN A 169 12.58 10.47 -17.36
CA GLN A 169 13.48 11.42 -18.05
C GLN A 169 12.70 12.45 -18.87
N GLN A 170 11.54 12.08 -19.38
CA GLN A 170 10.63 12.97 -20.12
C GLN A 170 9.67 13.72 -19.19
N HIS A 171 9.46 13.21 -17.96
CA HIS A 171 8.51 13.75 -16.98
C HIS A 171 9.19 14.15 -15.66
N PRO A 172 10.05 15.20 -15.68
CA PRO A 172 10.85 15.58 -14.52
C PRO A 172 10.02 16.01 -13.31
N GLN A 173 8.80 16.52 -13.54
CA GLN A 173 7.89 16.88 -12.46
C GLN A 173 7.52 15.64 -11.62
N SER A 174 7.13 14.54 -12.27
CA SER A 174 6.70 13.29 -11.59
C SER A 174 7.81 12.57 -10.84
N ARG A 175 9.08 12.90 -11.14
CA ARG A 175 10.25 12.24 -10.58
C ARG A 175 10.35 12.39 -9.06
N SER A 176 10.00 13.54 -8.50
CA SER A 176 10.10 13.79 -7.06
C SER A 176 9.17 12.87 -6.27
N LEU A 177 7.90 12.79 -6.67
CA LEU A 177 6.91 11.94 -6.03
C LEU A 177 7.26 10.45 -6.17
N VAL A 178 7.59 10.00 -7.39
CA VAL A 178 7.98 8.59 -7.62
C VAL A 178 9.18 8.20 -6.77
N THR A 179 10.23 9.04 -6.76
CA THR A 179 11.45 8.78 -5.97
C THR A 179 11.15 8.74 -4.47
N ALA A 180 10.32 9.67 -3.98
CA ALA A 180 9.96 9.73 -2.56
C ALA A 180 9.19 8.47 -2.13
N VAL A 181 8.17 8.07 -2.90
CA VAL A 181 7.35 6.89 -2.59
C VAL A 181 8.17 5.60 -2.69
N GLN A 182 8.99 5.43 -3.72
CA GLN A 182 9.84 4.23 -3.86
C GLN A 182 10.86 4.14 -2.73
N LEU A 183 11.54 5.24 -2.37
CA LEU A 183 12.49 5.24 -1.25
C LEU A 183 11.80 4.94 0.07
N LEU A 184 10.67 5.59 0.35
CA LEU A 184 9.91 5.38 1.58
C LEU A 184 9.38 3.95 1.68
N THR A 185 8.96 3.36 0.56
CA THR A 185 8.47 1.99 0.52
C THR A 185 9.59 0.99 0.79
N ARG A 186 10.77 1.21 0.20
CA ARG A 186 11.89 0.24 0.18
C ARG A 186 12.91 0.40 1.31
N SER A 187 13.08 1.61 1.83
CA SER A 187 14.06 1.96 2.87
C SER A 187 13.62 3.22 3.64
N PRO A 188 12.55 3.14 4.46
CA PRO A 188 12.09 4.28 5.24
C PRO A 188 13.16 4.82 6.19
N ASP A 189 14.08 3.98 6.65
CA ASP A 189 15.24 4.36 7.46
C ASP A 189 16.22 5.31 6.76
N ARG A 190 16.11 5.46 5.44
CA ARG A 190 16.92 6.35 4.59
C ARG A 190 16.17 7.63 4.16
N PHE A 191 14.89 7.73 4.50
CA PHE A 191 14.04 8.85 4.08
C PHE A 191 14.36 10.13 4.86
N SER A 192 14.40 11.28 4.18
CA SER A 192 14.86 12.54 4.76
C SER A 192 14.15 13.75 4.15
N ALA A 193 14.43 14.94 4.70
CA ALA A 193 13.97 16.21 4.13
C ALA A 193 14.35 16.38 2.65
N ALA A 194 15.45 15.75 2.18
CA ALA A 194 15.87 15.81 0.77
C ALA A 194 14.83 15.22 -0.20
N GLN A 195 13.95 14.32 0.26
CA GLN A 195 12.86 13.77 -0.54
C GLN A 195 11.55 14.55 -0.35
N LEU A 196 11.41 15.34 0.72
CA LEU A 196 10.25 16.19 0.96
C LEU A 196 10.34 17.53 0.24
N THR A 197 11.50 18.19 0.28
CA THR A 197 11.68 19.53 -0.31
C THR A 197 11.27 19.60 -1.78
N PRO A 198 11.62 18.63 -2.65
CA PRO A 198 11.23 18.66 -4.06
C PRO A 198 9.73 18.45 -4.31
N LEU A 199 8.95 17.99 -3.32
CA LEU A 199 7.49 17.83 -3.48
C LEU A 199 6.76 19.18 -3.52
N ALA A 200 7.36 20.24 -2.95
CA ALA A 200 6.85 21.61 -3.09
C ALA A 200 6.91 22.09 -4.55
N GLU A 201 7.92 21.66 -5.31
CA GLU A 201 8.03 21.94 -6.75
C GLU A 201 6.95 21.20 -7.57
N TYR A 202 6.37 20.15 -6.99
CA TYR A 202 5.22 19.41 -7.54
C TYR A 202 3.88 20.03 -7.14
N GLY A 203 3.89 21.21 -6.49
CA GLY A 203 2.68 21.94 -6.10
C GLY A 203 2.01 21.44 -4.82
N LEU A 204 2.61 20.46 -4.13
CA LEU A 204 2.08 19.94 -2.87
C LEU A 204 2.44 20.87 -1.70
N SER A 205 1.46 21.17 -0.85
CA SER A 205 1.73 21.76 0.46
C SER A 205 2.50 20.76 1.34
N ALA A 206 3.15 21.24 2.40
CA ALA A 206 3.83 20.36 3.34
C ALA A 206 2.87 19.34 3.99
N GLU A 207 1.65 19.76 4.31
CA GLU A 207 0.59 18.89 4.86
C GLU A 207 0.17 17.82 3.85
N GLN A 208 -0.11 18.23 2.60
CA GLN A 208 -0.47 17.30 1.52
C GLN A 208 0.64 16.28 1.25
N ALA A 209 1.91 16.71 1.29
CA ALA A 209 3.05 15.81 1.12
C ALA A 209 3.14 14.79 2.27
N ILE A 210 2.92 15.22 3.52
CA ILE A 210 2.92 14.32 4.68
C ILE A 210 1.77 13.32 4.58
N ASP A 211 0.56 13.76 4.27
CA ASP A 211 -0.61 12.90 4.14
C ASP A 211 -0.44 11.88 3.02
N LEU A 212 0.03 12.34 1.86
CA LEU A 212 0.25 11.49 0.68
C LEU A 212 1.35 10.44 0.91
N LEU A 213 2.43 10.81 1.57
CA LEU A 213 3.50 9.84 1.91
C LEU A 213 3.07 8.89 3.02
N THR A 214 2.26 9.34 3.98
CA THR A 214 1.68 8.48 5.02
C THR A 214 0.66 7.51 4.40
N TRP A 215 -0.14 7.98 3.44
CA TRP A 215 -1.02 7.17 2.60
C TRP A 215 -0.25 6.06 1.87
N SER A 216 0.94 6.35 1.31
CA SER A 216 1.80 5.32 0.71
C SER A 216 2.14 4.18 1.70
N GLY A 217 2.36 4.53 2.97
CA GLY A 217 2.58 3.55 4.03
C GLY A 217 1.35 2.69 4.31
N LEU A 218 0.16 3.28 4.27
CA LEU A 218 -1.10 2.58 4.46
C LEU A 218 -1.41 1.66 3.28
N CYS A 219 -1.17 2.10 2.04
CA CYS A 219 -1.19 1.22 0.86
C CYS A 219 -0.24 0.05 1.06
N GLY A 220 0.98 0.31 1.56
CA GLY A 220 1.95 -0.73 1.86
C GLY A 220 1.46 -1.76 2.89
N TRP A 221 0.70 -1.32 3.90
CA TRP A 221 0.04 -2.22 4.84
C TRP A 221 -1.01 -3.11 4.13
N MET A 222 -1.88 -2.52 3.31
CA MET A 222 -2.91 -3.26 2.58
C MET A 222 -2.30 -4.26 1.58
N ASN A 223 -1.27 -3.86 0.85
CA ASN A 223 -0.51 -4.74 -0.05
C ASN A 223 0.02 -5.97 0.71
N ARG A 224 0.57 -5.76 1.91
CA ARG A 224 1.10 -6.86 2.71
C ARG A 224 0.00 -7.80 3.22
N LEU A 225 -1.15 -7.27 3.62
CA LEU A 225 -2.30 -8.09 4.00
C LEU A 225 -2.81 -8.91 2.82
N LYS A 226 -2.89 -8.31 1.63
CA LYS A 226 -3.27 -9.01 0.40
C LYS A 226 -2.36 -10.17 0.06
N ILE A 227 -1.05 -9.94 0.13
CA ILE A 227 -0.03 -10.95 -0.17
C ILE A 227 -0.03 -12.07 0.88
N ALA A 228 -0.29 -11.74 2.15
CA ALA A 228 -0.16 -12.70 3.25
C ALA A 228 -1.41 -13.53 3.55
N LEU A 229 -2.61 -13.05 3.14
CA LEU A 229 -3.89 -13.66 3.51
C LEU A 229 -4.60 -14.33 2.34
N GLY A 230 -4.04 -14.30 1.13
CA GLY A 230 -4.70 -14.87 -0.04
C GLY A 230 -3.91 -14.73 -1.32
N ASN A 231 -4.44 -15.34 -2.38
CA ASN A 231 -3.82 -15.36 -3.69
C ASN A 231 -4.85 -15.16 -4.80
N VAL A 232 -4.36 -14.85 -6.01
CA VAL A 232 -5.20 -14.78 -7.21
C VAL A 232 -5.45 -16.19 -7.72
N ARG A 233 -6.71 -16.61 -7.79
CA ARG A 233 -7.04 -17.88 -8.47
C ARG A 233 -7.12 -17.63 -9.97
N GLN A 234 -6.31 -18.35 -10.75
CA GLN A 234 -6.46 -18.38 -12.21
C GLN A 234 -7.72 -19.18 -12.53
N GLN A 235 -8.63 -18.61 -13.33
CA GLN A 235 -9.77 -19.37 -13.86
C GLN A 235 -9.21 -20.48 -14.76
N THR A 236 -9.32 -21.73 -14.31
CA THR A 236 -9.02 -22.94 -15.09
C THR A 236 -10.13 -23.26 -16.08
#